data_AF-A0A257MNC1-F1
#
_entry.id   AF-A0A257MNC1-F1
#
_cell.length_a   1.000
_cell.length_b   1.000
_cell.length_c   1.000
_cell.angle_alpha   90.00
_cell.angle_beta   90.00
_cell.angle_gamma   90.00
#
_symmetry.space_group_name_H-M   'P 1'
#
loop_
_entity.id
_entity.type
_entity.pdbx_description
1 polymer ?
#
loop_
_entity_poly.entity_id
_entity_poly.type
_entity_poly.pdbx_seq_one_letter_code
_entity_poly.pdbx_strand_id
1 'polypeptide(L)'
;KEIDCAAAIAASLSVPQHIVDLSSLACLLGKSALLGGEEVPDCHYTEEAAKKTVVPNRNMIMLSIAAGYAEAREIQELFYAAHKNDRTIYPDCRPEFVEALRPAIAQATAWHPVHLRAPFLDMSKAEIVRMGLGLGVPYHLTWSCYRGERQPCRSCPTCREREEAFALNGCKDPLLEW
;
A
#
# COMPACT_ATOMS: atom_id res chain seq x y z
N LYS A 1 1.32 -7.61 -12.49
CA LYS A 1 1.91 -8.34 -11.35
C LYS A 1 1.15 -8.06 -10.06
N GLU A 2 1.04 -6.80 -9.63
CA GLU A 2 0.36 -6.38 -8.40
C GLU A 2 -1.12 -6.78 -8.40
N ILE A 3 -1.83 -6.49 -9.51
CA ILE A 3 -3.25 -6.84 -9.67
C ILE A 3 -3.44 -8.36 -9.63
N ASP A 4 -2.54 -9.12 -10.25
CA ASP A 4 -2.59 -10.59 -10.30
C ASP A 4 -2.41 -11.21 -8.91
N CYS A 5 -1.44 -10.69 -8.13
CA CYS A 5 -1.21 -11.10 -6.75
C CYS A 5 -2.40 -10.75 -5.85
N ALA A 6 -3.00 -9.56 -6.01
CA ALA A 6 -4.21 -9.18 -5.30
C ALA A 6 -5.39 -10.10 -5.66
N ALA A 7 -5.55 -10.46 -6.93
CA ALA A 7 -6.58 -11.39 -7.38
C ALA A 7 -6.42 -12.79 -6.77
N ALA A 8 -5.19 -13.30 -6.73
CA ALA A 8 -4.90 -14.61 -6.14
C ALA A 8 -5.23 -14.66 -4.63
N ILE A 9 -4.91 -13.60 -3.89
CA ILE A 9 -5.24 -13.49 -2.46
C ILE A 9 -6.76 -13.31 -2.25
N ALA A 10 -7.40 -12.47 -3.05
CA ALA A 10 -8.85 -12.26 -2.97
C ALA A 10 -9.61 -13.58 -3.22
N ALA A 11 -9.18 -14.35 -4.22
CA ALA A 11 -9.73 -15.67 -4.52
C ALA A 11 -9.51 -16.67 -3.38
N SER A 12 -8.31 -16.72 -2.77
CA SER A 12 -8.05 -17.66 -1.66
C SER A 12 -8.86 -17.33 -0.39
N LEU A 13 -9.23 -16.07 -0.20
CA LEU A 13 -10.06 -15.60 0.91
C LEU A 13 -11.55 -15.54 0.59
N SER A 14 -11.97 -15.88 -0.64
CA SER A 14 -13.36 -15.74 -1.10
C SER A 14 -13.91 -14.31 -0.96
N VAL A 15 -13.05 -13.30 -1.18
CA VAL A 15 -13.40 -11.88 -1.13
C VAL A 15 -13.50 -11.32 -2.55
N PRO A 16 -14.55 -10.56 -2.92
CA PRO A 16 -14.64 -9.94 -4.23
C PRO A 16 -13.55 -8.88 -4.41
N GLN A 17 -12.89 -8.89 -5.57
CA GLN A 17 -11.96 -7.84 -5.98
C GLN A 17 -12.65 -6.90 -6.97
N HIS A 18 -12.49 -5.60 -6.76
CA HIS A 18 -12.91 -4.58 -7.71
C HIS A 18 -11.69 -3.74 -8.14
N ILE A 19 -11.49 -3.59 -9.44
CA ILE A 19 -10.41 -2.78 -10.01
C ILE A 19 -10.99 -1.42 -10.39
N VAL A 20 -10.43 -0.36 -9.82
CA VAL A 20 -10.72 1.02 -10.22
C VAL A 20 -9.58 1.53 -11.07
N ASP A 21 -9.87 1.87 -12.33
CA ASP A 21 -8.88 2.42 -13.25
C ASP A 21 -8.71 3.93 -13.00
N LEU A 22 -7.49 4.33 -12.61
CA LEU A 22 -7.12 5.71 -12.34
C LEU A 22 -6.24 6.31 -13.46
N SER A 23 -6.10 5.62 -14.60
CA SER A 23 -5.22 6.04 -15.70
C SER A 23 -5.56 7.44 -16.24
N SER A 24 -6.85 7.81 -16.20
CA SER A 24 -7.31 9.16 -16.60
C SER A 24 -6.84 10.27 -15.66
N LEU A 25 -6.55 9.96 -14.38
CA LEU A 25 -6.02 10.91 -13.41
C LEU A 25 -4.50 11.02 -13.47
N ALA A 26 -3.82 9.99 -13.99
CA ALA A 26 -2.35 9.95 -14.04
C ALA A 26 -1.76 11.17 -14.76
N CYS A 27 -2.39 11.63 -15.84
CA CYS A 27 -1.93 12.80 -16.60
C CYS A 27 -1.98 14.12 -15.79
N LEU A 28 -2.85 14.21 -14.79
CA LEU A 28 -3.00 15.39 -13.92
C LEU A 28 -1.96 15.41 -12.79
N LEU A 29 -1.43 14.25 -12.40
CA LEU A 29 -0.57 14.08 -11.22
C LEU A 29 0.94 14.11 -11.55
N GLY A 30 1.30 14.31 -12.82
CA GLY A 30 2.68 14.51 -13.27
C GLY A 30 3.39 13.24 -13.74
N LYS A 31 4.73 13.32 -13.89
CA LYS A 31 5.58 12.28 -14.50
C LYS A 31 6.28 11.38 -13.47
N SER A 32 5.61 10.99 -12.38
CA SER A 32 6.21 10.10 -11.39
C SER A 32 6.67 8.79 -12.04
N ALA A 33 7.79 8.20 -11.57
CA ALA A 33 8.27 6.90 -12.05
C ALA A 33 7.22 5.79 -11.92
N LEU A 34 6.35 5.87 -10.89
CA LEU A 34 5.24 4.93 -10.69
C LEU A 34 4.06 5.14 -11.65
N LEU A 35 4.07 6.23 -12.42
CA LEU A 35 3.11 6.53 -13.49
C LEU A 35 3.72 6.28 -14.88
N GLY A 36 4.88 5.61 -14.95
CA GLY A 36 5.56 5.28 -16.21
C GLY A 36 6.42 6.41 -16.80
N GLY A 37 6.73 7.46 -16.02
CA GLY A 37 7.44 8.64 -16.51
C GLY A 37 8.97 8.60 -16.47
N GLU A 38 9.59 7.85 -15.56
CA GLU A 38 11.04 7.83 -15.29
C GLU A 38 11.53 6.46 -14.77
N GLU A 39 12.82 6.13 -14.94
CA GLU A 39 13.44 4.90 -14.39
C GLU A 39 13.47 4.89 -12.86
N VAL A 40 13.17 3.74 -12.25
CA VAL A 40 13.23 3.54 -10.79
C VAL A 40 14.70 3.51 -10.32
N PRO A 41 15.15 4.41 -9.41
CA PRO A 41 16.56 4.47 -9.01
C PRO A 41 17.07 3.21 -8.29
N ASP A 42 18.27 2.76 -8.67
CA ASP A 42 19.05 1.72 -7.96
C ASP A 42 19.94 2.36 -6.87
N CYS A 43 19.36 2.87 -5.79
CA CYS A 43 20.16 3.32 -4.64
C CYS A 43 19.42 3.28 -3.30
N HIS A 44 20.20 3.30 -2.21
CA HIS A 44 19.72 3.43 -0.84
C HIS A 44 18.77 4.63 -0.70
N TYR A 45 17.72 4.50 0.11
CA TYR A 45 16.73 5.55 0.41
C TYR A 45 17.42 6.86 0.84
N THR A 46 17.63 7.76 -0.11
CA THR A 46 17.81 9.18 0.15
C THR A 46 16.48 9.88 -0.06
N GLU A 47 16.24 10.97 0.65
CA GLU A 47 15.04 11.79 0.51
C GLU A 47 14.82 12.27 -0.94
N GLU A 48 15.92 12.44 -1.69
CA GLU A 48 15.91 12.79 -3.11
C GLU A 48 15.50 11.64 -4.05
N ALA A 49 15.92 10.41 -3.76
CA ALA A 49 15.49 9.23 -4.53
C ALA A 49 14.00 8.92 -4.30
N ALA A 50 13.51 9.13 -3.07
CA ALA A 50 12.10 8.96 -2.73
C ALA A 50 11.20 9.90 -3.55
N LYS A 51 11.58 11.18 -3.70
CA LYS A 51 10.83 12.22 -4.45
C LYS A 51 10.53 11.84 -5.90
N LYS A 52 11.37 11.04 -6.56
CA LYS A 52 11.14 10.57 -7.95
C LYS A 52 9.99 9.56 -8.09
N THR A 53 9.62 8.90 -7.00
CA THR A 53 8.50 7.94 -6.95
C THR A 53 7.25 8.52 -6.29
N VAL A 54 7.29 9.78 -5.82
CA VAL A 54 6.14 10.42 -5.18
C VAL A 54 5.14 10.81 -6.25
N VAL A 55 3.91 10.30 -6.10
CA VAL A 55 2.74 10.82 -6.80
C VAL A 55 2.07 11.81 -5.85
N PRO A 56 1.91 13.09 -6.22
CA PRO A 56 1.32 14.10 -5.36
C PRO A 56 -0.04 13.67 -4.82
N ASN A 57 -0.20 13.71 -3.50
CA ASN A 57 -1.46 13.46 -2.78
C ASN A 57 -2.19 12.14 -3.15
N ARG A 58 -1.44 11.10 -3.55
CA ARG A 58 -2.04 9.87 -4.08
C ARG A 58 -2.94 9.16 -3.06
N ASN A 59 -2.54 9.10 -1.79
CA ASN A 59 -3.29 8.31 -0.81
C ASN A 59 -4.63 8.99 -0.50
N MET A 60 -4.68 10.33 -0.40
CA MET A 60 -5.95 11.05 -0.24
C MET A 60 -6.88 10.81 -1.44
N ILE A 61 -6.38 10.90 -2.67
CA ILE A 61 -7.18 10.65 -3.88
C ILE A 61 -7.76 9.23 -3.84
N MET A 62 -6.93 8.22 -3.57
CA MET A 62 -7.36 6.83 -3.47
C MET A 62 -8.39 6.61 -2.34
N LEU A 63 -8.18 7.23 -1.17
CA LEU A 63 -9.09 7.14 -0.03
C LEU A 63 -10.43 7.83 -0.30
N SER A 64 -10.44 8.98 -0.98
CA SER A 64 -11.69 9.64 -1.39
C SER A 64 -12.50 8.79 -2.37
N ILE A 65 -11.83 8.15 -3.33
CA ILE A 65 -12.49 7.24 -4.29
C ILE A 65 -13.02 6.00 -3.56
N ALA A 66 -12.22 5.40 -2.66
CA ALA A 66 -12.64 4.25 -1.88
C ALA A 66 -13.80 4.55 -0.93
N ALA A 67 -13.82 5.74 -0.32
CA ALA A 67 -14.93 6.20 0.53
C ALA A 67 -16.23 6.36 -0.27
N GLY A 68 -16.19 6.99 -1.45
CA GLY A 68 -17.36 7.10 -2.32
C GLY A 68 -17.84 5.74 -2.85
N TYR A 69 -16.92 4.83 -3.15
CA TYR A 69 -17.26 3.45 -3.53
C TYR A 69 -17.98 2.71 -2.39
N ALA A 70 -17.49 2.87 -1.16
CA ALA A 70 -18.03 2.26 0.04
C ALA A 70 -19.42 2.82 0.38
N GLU A 71 -19.59 4.14 0.36
CA GLU A 71 -20.88 4.80 0.60
C GLU A 71 -21.95 4.32 -0.39
N ALA A 72 -21.64 4.29 -1.68
CA ALA A 72 -22.56 3.84 -2.73
C ALA A 72 -23.00 2.36 -2.61
N ARG A 73 -22.37 1.61 -1.69
CA ARG A 73 -22.64 0.19 -1.42
C ARG A 73 -22.94 -0.07 0.06
N GLU A 74 -23.14 0.98 0.85
CA GLU A 74 -23.42 0.91 2.29
C GLU A 74 -22.34 0.13 3.08
N ILE A 75 -21.10 0.13 2.60
CA ILE A 75 -19.96 -0.48 3.29
C ILE A 75 -19.48 0.48 4.38
N GLN A 76 -19.51 0.04 5.63
CA GLN A 76 -19.26 0.92 6.78
C GLN A 76 -17.78 1.13 7.13
N GLU A 77 -16.89 0.26 6.66
CA GLU A 77 -15.50 0.22 7.10
C GLU A 77 -14.55 0.32 5.91
N LEU A 78 -13.66 1.31 5.94
CA LEU A 78 -12.59 1.51 4.97
C LEU A 78 -11.25 1.31 5.67
N PHE A 79 -10.51 0.28 5.27
CA PHE A 79 -9.19 -0.01 5.83
C PHE A 79 -8.07 0.60 4.97
N TYR A 80 -7.17 1.33 5.63
CA TYR A 80 -6.00 1.96 5.07
C TYR A 80 -4.73 1.40 5.70
N ALA A 81 -3.84 0.85 4.87
CA ALA A 81 -2.67 0.09 5.32
C ALA A 81 -1.39 0.94 5.48
N ALA A 82 -1.49 2.26 5.71
CA ALA A 82 -0.31 3.06 6.07
C ALA A 82 0.35 2.53 7.35
N HIS A 83 1.68 2.60 7.38
CA HIS A 83 2.47 2.07 8.47
C HIS A 83 3.65 2.95 8.86
N LYS A 84 4.23 2.67 10.03
CA LYS A 84 5.24 3.50 10.69
C LYS A 84 6.44 3.85 9.81
N ASN A 85 6.92 2.89 9.01
CA ASN A 85 8.10 3.06 8.16
C ASN A 85 7.93 4.16 7.08
N ASP A 86 6.70 4.46 6.65
CA ASP A 86 6.46 5.38 5.53
C ASP A 86 6.36 6.85 5.95
N ARG A 87 6.14 7.11 7.25
CA ARG A 87 5.84 8.46 7.80
C ARG A 87 6.93 9.49 7.54
N THR A 88 8.18 9.03 7.42
CA THR A 88 9.36 9.87 7.18
C THR A 88 9.35 10.44 5.76
N ILE A 89 8.83 9.68 4.80
CA ILE A 89 8.86 10.01 3.38
C ILE A 89 7.51 10.61 2.94
N TYR A 90 6.42 10.03 3.41
CA TYR A 90 5.07 10.29 2.91
C TYR A 90 4.23 11.02 3.98
N PRO A 91 3.90 12.31 3.77
CA PRO A 91 3.08 13.06 4.73
C PRO A 91 1.66 12.49 4.88
N ASP A 92 1.14 11.86 3.83
CA ASP A 92 -0.13 11.14 3.77
C ASP A 92 -0.10 9.73 4.40
N CYS A 93 1.01 9.35 5.05
CA CYS A 93 1.12 8.16 5.90
C CYS A 93 1.24 8.50 7.40
N ARG A 94 1.22 9.80 7.77
CA ARG A 94 1.41 10.24 9.14
C ARG A 94 0.11 10.17 9.96
N PRO A 95 0.18 10.00 11.30
CA PRO A 95 -1.00 9.98 12.15
C PRO A 95 -1.90 11.19 12.00
N GLU A 96 -1.32 12.38 11.91
CA GLU A 96 -2.06 13.64 11.79
C GLU A 96 -2.92 13.67 10.52
N PHE A 97 -2.44 13.09 9.42
CA PHE A 97 -3.22 12.95 8.19
C PHE A 97 -4.41 12.01 8.39
N VAL A 98 -4.18 10.83 8.98
CA VAL A 98 -5.25 9.85 9.22
C VAL A 98 -6.31 10.41 10.17
N GLU A 99 -5.89 11.05 11.27
CA GLU A 99 -6.80 11.63 12.26
C GLU A 99 -7.59 12.82 11.71
N ALA A 100 -7.01 13.61 10.80
CA ALA A 100 -7.76 14.63 10.07
C ALA A 100 -8.77 14.02 9.08
N LEU A 101 -8.41 12.91 8.44
CA LEU A 101 -9.21 12.31 7.37
C LEU A 101 -10.40 11.49 7.89
N ARG A 102 -10.30 10.87 9.08
CA ARG A 102 -11.41 10.13 9.71
C ARG A 102 -12.73 10.93 9.78
N PRO A 103 -12.78 12.12 10.41
CA PRO A 103 -14.00 12.91 10.47
C PRO A 103 -14.39 13.45 9.10
N ALA A 104 -13.42 13.78 8.23
CA ALA A 104 -13.70 14.28 6.89
C ALA A 104 -14.42 13.22 6.03
N ILE A 105 -13.96 11.97 6.05
CA ILE A 105 -14.63 10.86 5.36
C ILE A 105 -16.04 10.66 5.93
N ALA A 106 -16.19 10.56 7.26
CA ALA A 106 -17.48 10.34 7.88
C ALA A 106 -18.50 11.46 7.55
N GLN A 107 -18.05 12.71 7.46
CA GLN A 107 -18.89 13.84 7.04
C GLN A 107 -19.21 13.81 5.55
N ALA A 108 -18.23 13.47 4.70
CA ALA A 108 -18.41 13.40 3.25
C ALA A 108 -19.37 12.26 2.85
N THR A 109 -19.41 11.18 3.64
CA THR A 109 -20.25 10.02 3.39
C THR A 109 -21.46 9.96 4.34
N ALA A 110 -22.08 11.10 4.67
CA ALA A 110 -23.06 11.16 5.76
C ALA A 110 -24.37 10.39 5.46
N TRP A 111 -24.67 10.07 4.20
CA TRP A 111 -25.87 9.30 3.85
C TRP A 111 -25.71 7.82 4.26
N HIS A 112 -24.51 7.26 4.04
CA HIS A 112 -24.12 5.95 4.55
C HIS A 112 -22.71 6.04 5.15
N PRO A 113 -22.58 6.33 6.47
CA PRO A 113 -21.30 6.63 7.11
C PRO A 113 -20.24 5.56 6.90
N VAL A 114 -19.08 6.00 6.39
CA VAL A 114 -17.88 5.18 6.22
C VAL A 114 -16.86 5.55 7.31
N HIS A 115 -16.29 4.56 7.96
CA HIS A 115 -15.30 4.71 9.02
C HIS A 115 -13.90 4.30 8.52
N LEU A 116 -12.96 5.25 8.55
CA LEU A 116 -11.57 4.98 8.21
C LEU A 116 -10.85 4.27 9.37
N ARG A 117 -10.24 3.12 9.07
CA ARG A 117 -9.40 2.33 9.97
C ARG A 117 -7.98 2.25 9.43
N ALA A 118 -6.99 2.56 10.25
CA ALA A 118 -5.58 2.41 9.90
C ALA A 118 -4.85 1.53 10.94
N PRO A 119 -5.01 0.19 10.89
CA PRO A 119 -4.55 -0.70 11.94
C PRO A 119 -3.01 -0.76 12.05
N PHE A 120 -2.30 -0.46 10.96
CA PHE A 120 -0.85 -0.58 10.90
C PHE A 120 -0.11 0.73 11.16
N LEU A 121 -0.85 1.80 11.47
CA LEU A 121 -0.32 3.15 11.53
C LEU A 121 0.96 3.18 12.38
N ASP A 122 0.91 2.64 13.60
CA ASP A 122 2.03 2.60 14.55
C ASP A 122 2.91 1.35 14.47
N MET A 123 2.61 0.42 13.56
CA MET A 123 3.35 -0.82 13.39
C MET A 123 4.50 -0.65 12.40
N SER A 124 5.66 -1.19 12.75
CA SER A 124 6.75 -1.40 11.81
C SER A 124 6.45 -2.55 10.85
N LYS A 125 7.13 -2.56 9.69
CA LYS A 125 7.02 -3.64 8.72
C LYS A 125 7.35 -5.01 9.31
N ALA A 126 8.34 -5.08 10.21
CA ALA A 126 8.68 -6.31 10.93
C ALA A 126 7.53 -6.78 11.84
N GLU A 127 6.82 -5.86 12.52
CA GLU A 127 5.65 -6.22 13.33
C GLU A 127 4.46 -6.66 12.48
N ILE A 128 4.27 -6.05 11.30
CA ILE A 128 3.25 -6.46 10.33
C ILE A 128 3.57 -7.86 9.81
N VAL A 129 4.84 -8.14 9.47
CA VAL A 129 5.28 -9.49 9.07
C VAL A 129 5.05 -10.49 10.20
N ARG A 130 5.43 -10.16 11.43
CA ARG A 130 5.17 -11.00 12.61
C ARG A 130 3.70 -11.36 12.76
N MET A 131 2.84 -10.35 12.66
CA MET A 131 1.39 -10.53 12.76
C MET A 131 0.86 -11.42 11.63
N GLY A 132 1.27 -11.16 10.38
CA GLY A 132 0.83 -11.97 9.25
C GLY A 132 1.33 -13.40 9.28
N LEU A 133 2.56 -13.65 9.79
CA LEU A 133 3.05 -15.00 10.07
C LEU A 133 2.16 -15.72 11.08
N GLY A 134 1.76 -15.04 12.15
CA GLY A 134 0.81 -15.59 13.15
C GLY A 134 -0.59 -15.87 12.59
N LEU A 135 -1.02 -15.12 11.57
CA LEU A 135 -2.31 -15.32 10.89
C LEU A 135 -2.24 -16.33 9.74
N GLY A 136 -1.06 -16.86 9.41
CA GLY A 136 -0.90 -17.77 8.27
C GLY A 136 -1.09 -17.08 6.91
N VAL A 137 -0.75 -15.79 6.80
CA VAL A 137 -0.84 -15.04 5.53
C VAL A 137 -0.02 -15.77 4.44
N PRO A 138 -0.60 -16.02 3.26
CA PRO A 138 0.10 -16.71 2.17
C PRO A 138 1.12 -15.76 1.50
N TYR A 139 2.24 -15.50 2.15
CA TYR A 139 3.25 -14.54 1.69
C TYR A 139 3.83 -14.85 0.30
N HIS A 140 3.78 -16.10 -0.15
CA HIS A 140 4.15 -16.53 -1.50
C HIS A 140 3.22 -15.98 -2.60
N LEU A 141 2.02 -15.49 -2.24
CA LEU A 141 1.08 -14.84 -3.17
C LEU A 141 1.18 -13.32 -3.13
N THR A 142 1.86 -12.75 -2.13
CA THR A 142 1.99 -11.29 -1.97
C THR A 142 3.06 -10.72 -2.89
N TRP A 143 3.04 -9.41 -3.15
CA TRP A 143 4.06 -8.74 -3.95
C TRP A 143 4.40 -7.37 -3.38
N SER A 144 5.69 -7.01 -3.41
CA SER A 144 6.16 -5.69 -2.93
C SER A 144 7.17 -5.02 -3.85
N CYS A 145 7.73 -5.75 -4.83
CA CYS A 145 8.78 -5.25 -5.70
C CYS A 145 8.24 -4.24 -6.72
N TYR A 146 8.90 -3.09 -6.87
CA TYR A 146 8.50 -2.06 -7.83
C TYR A 146 8.66 -2.43 -9.31
N ARG A 147 9.48 -3.43 -9.65
CA ARG A 147 9.77 -3.76 -11.06
C ARG A 147 8.78 -4.72 -11.70
N GLY A 148 7.90 -5.36 -10.93
CA GLY A 148 6.83 -6.21 -11.46
C GLY A 148 7.29 -7.42 -12.28
N GLU A 149 8.57 -7.81 -12.20
CA GLU A 149 9.16 -8.92 -12.96
C GLU A 149 8.68 -10.30 -12.46
N ARG A 150 9.27 -11.39 -12.98
CA ARG A 150 8.94 -12.76 -12.55
C ARG A 150 9.28 -12.99 -11.07
N GLN A 151 10.41 -12.46 -10.62
CA GLN A 151 10.91 -12.53 -9.24
C GLN A 151 11.15 -11.12 -8.68
N PRO A 152 11.08 -10.93 -7.35
CA PRO A 152 11.48 -9.65 -6.75
C PRO A 152 12.92 -9.31 -7.12
N CYS A 153 13.19 -8.07 -7.51
CA CYS A 153 14.54 -7.69 -7.98
C CYS A 153 15.60 -7.66 -6.87
N ARG A 154 15.19 -7.69 -5.60
CA ARG A 154 16.06 -7.63 -4.39
C ARG A 154 16.88 -6.36 -4.23
N SER A 155 16.99 -5.52 -5.26
CA SER A 155 17.73 -4.25 -5.21
C SER A 155 16.85 -3.07 -4.79
N CYS A 156 15.56 -3.07 -5.14
CA CYS A 156 14.70 -1.93 -4.89
C CYS A 156 14.37 -1.75 -3.41
N PRO A 157 14.03 -0.54 -2.95
CA PRO A 157 13.91 -0.26 -1.53
C PRO A 157 12.86 -1.12 -0.82
N THR A 158 11.71 -1.37 -1.46
CA THR A 158 10.65 -2.22 -0.90
C THR A 158 11.04 -3.69 -0.81
N CYS A 159 11.90 -4.21 -1.70
CA CYS A 159 12.43 -5.57 -1.58
C CYS A 159 13.35 -5.68 -0.37
N ARG A 160 14.26 -4.71 -0.19
CA ARG A 160 15.19 -4.71 0.95
C ARG A 160 14.46 -4.64 2.27
N GLU A 161 13.48 -3.74 2.40
CA GLU A 161 12.64 -3.65 3.61
C GLU A 161 11.86 -4.93 3.89
N ARG A 162 11.38 -5.60 2.84
CA ARG A 162 10.66 -6.87 2.97
C ARG A 162 11.59 -7.96 3.47
N GLU A 163 12.75 -8.13 2.83
CA GLU A 163 13.76 -9.12 3.23
C GLU A 163 14.22 -8.89 4.67
N GLU A 164 14.48 -7.63 5.06
CA GLU A 164 14.81 -7.25 6.43
C GLU A 164 13.68 -7.58 7.42
N ALA A 165 12.42 -7.28 7.07
CA ALA A 165 11.28 -7.57 7.93
C ALA A 165 11.09 -9.09 8.18
N PHE A 166 11.35 -9.93 7.18
CA PHE A 166 11.38 -11.39 7.37
C PHE A 166 12.56 -11.84 8.23
N ALA A 167 13.76 -11.31 7.96
CA ALA A 167 14.96 -11.65 8.71
C ALA A 167 14.84 -11.31 10.21
N LEU A 168 14.24 -10.16 10.55
CA LEU A 168 13.96 -9.75 11.93
C LEU A 168 12.96 -10.68 12.66
N ASN A 169 12.17 -11.46 11.90
CA ASN A 169 11.27 -12.48 12.43
C ASN A 169 11.89 -13.89 12.39
N GLY A 170 13.18 -14.02 12.07
CA GLY A 170 13.87 -15.31 12.01
C GLY A 170 13.39 -16.20 10.86
N CYS A 171 12.75 -15.64 9.83
CA CYS A 171 12.24 -16.35 8.67
C CYS A 171 12.89 -15.84 7.39
N LYS A 172 12.86 -16.66 6.34
CA LYS A 172 13.18 -16.22 4.98
C LYS A 172 11.89 -15.81 4.27
N ASP A 173 12.00 -14.86 3.36
CA ASP A 173 10.88 -14.47 2.49
C ASP A 173 10.57 -15.62 1.51
N PRO A 174 9.34 -16.16 1.48
CA PRO A 174 8.97 -17.25 0.58
C PRO A 174 9.13 -16.91 -0.92
N LEU A 175 9.20 -15.63 -1.29
CA LEU A 175 9.46 -15.24 -2.67
C LEU A 175 10.93 -15.38 -3.08
N LEU A 176 11.84 -15.56 -2.12
CA LEU A 176 13.28 -15.67 -2.31
C LEU A 176 13.82 -17.11 -2.13
N GLU A 177 12.96 -18.05 -1.74
CA GLU A 177 13.32 -19.47 -1.61
C GLU A 177 13.17 -20.19 -2.95
N TRP A 178 14.30 -20.39 -3.65
CA TRP A 178 14.40 -21.19 -4.88
C TRP A 178 15.74 -21.92 -4.92
#